data_AF-A0A944L0W6-F1
#
_entry.id   AF-A0A944L0W6-F1
#
_cell.length_a   1.000
_cell.length_b   1.000
_cell.length_c   1.000
_cell.angle_alpha   90.00
_cell.angle_beta   90.00
_cell.angle_gamma   90.00
#
_symmetry.space_group_name_H-M   'P 1'
#
loop_
_entity.id
_entity.type
_entity.pdbx_description
1 polymer ?
#
loop_
_entity_poly.entity_id
_entity_poly.type
_entity_poly.pdbx_seq_one_letter_code
_entity_poly.pdbx_strand_id
1 'polypeptide(L)'
;MSELPPSLFRNWVHSFEDDTEGVTVYRPADYPFPPARGRRGLEFAPDGTFIDHPVGRGDAPDAVPGQWRLAEDRRLAVSFPENDRPDRGLEILRCDEDVLEIRSAPA
;
A
#
# COMPACT_ATOMS: atom_id res chain seq x y z
N MET A 1 -9.56 -9.46 -18.35
CA MET A 1 -9.49 -9.59 -16.88
C MET A 1 -8.13 -9.08 -16.49
N SER A 2 -8.05 -7.88 -15.95
CA SER A 2 -6.78 -7.35 -15.45
C SER A 2 -6.48 -8.10 -14.17
N GLU A 3 -5.70 -9.17 -14.22
CA GLU A 3 -5.27 -9.88 -13.01
C GLU A 3 -4.12 -9.08 -12.37
N LEU A 4 -4.23 -8.84 -11.07
CA LEU A 4 -3.13 -8.26 -10.29
C LEU A 4 -2.02 -9.29 -10.12
N PRO A 5 -0.75 -8.87 -10.13
CA PRO A 5 0.34 -9.80 -9.92
C PRO A 5 0.23 -10.41 -8.52
N PRO A 6 0.46 -11.73 -8.36
CA PRO A 6 0.36 -12.39 -7.06
C PRO A 6 1.36 -11.83 -6.04
N SER A 7 2.48 -11.27 -6.51
CA SER A 7 3.47 -10.60 -5.67
C SER A 7 2.91 -9.39 -4.92
N LEU A 8 1.81 -8.79 -5.38
CA LEU A 8 1.14 -7.69 -4.69
C LEU A 8 0.63 -8.12 -3.32
N PHE A 9 0.19 -9.37 -3.18
CA PHE A 9 -0.49 -9.86 -1.99
C PHE A 9 0.49 -10.20 -0.87
N ARG A 10 1.00 -9.15 -0.21
CA ARG A 10 1.93 -9.21 0.92
C ARG A 10 1.98 -7.88 1.67
N ASN A 11 2.79 -7.84 2.72
CA ASN A 11 3.14 -6.63 3.43
C ASN A 11 4.23 -5.85 2.68
N TRP A 12 3.94 -4.57 2.44
CA TRP A 12 4.75 -3.60 1.75
C TRP A 12 5.11 -2.45 2.69
N VAL A 13 6.39 -2.19 2.84
CA VAL A 13 6.91 -1.13 3.70
C VAL A 13 7.44 0.00 2.84
N HIS A 14 7.12 1.24 3.22
CA HIS A 14 7.46 2.42 2.45
C HIS A 14 8.97 2.67 2.44
N SER A 15 9.53 2.76 1.23
CA SER A 15 10.93 3.10 0.97
C SER A 15 11.05 4.56 0.55
N PHE A 16 11.13 5.46 1.54
CA PHE A 16 11.31 6.91 1.30
C PHE A 16 12.50 7.26 0.41
N GLU A 17 13.53 6.40 0.40
CA GLU A 17 14.76 6.61 -0.37
C GLU A 17 14.60 6.33 -1.85
N ASP A 18 13.66 5.45 -2.21
CA ASP A 18 13.35 5.09 -3.60
C ASP A 18 12.21 5.96 -4.18
N ASP A 19 11.52 6.75 -3.34
CA ASP A 19 10.44 7.63 -3.80
C ASP A 19 10.94 8.62 -4.87
N THR A 20 10.10 8.86 -5.88
CA THR A 20 10.35 9.85 -6.94
C THR A 20 9.16 10.80 -7.07
N GLU A 21 9.27 11.81 -7.94
CA GLU A 21 8.23 12.84 -8.07
C GLU A 21 6.87 12.23 -8.44
N GLY A 22 5.95 12.20 -7.47
CA GLY A 22 4.60 11.66 -7.64
C GLY A 22 4.49 10.13 -7.57
N VAL A 23 5.58 9.41 -7.29
CA VAL A 23 5.59 7.95 -7.16
C VAL A 23 6.10 7.57 -5.77
N THR A 24 5.28 6.78 -5.07
CA THR A 24 5.64 6.21 -3.78
C THR A 24 6.10 4.77 -3.98
N VAL A 25 7.27 4.44 -3.45
CA VAL A 25 7.89 3.13 -3.63
C VAL A 25 7.84 2.34 -2.33
N TYR A 26 7.36 1.12 -2.42
CA TYR A 26 7.33 0.17 -1.32
C TYR A 26 8.20 -1.04 -1.64
N ARG A 27 8.80 -1.61 -0.61
CA ARG A 27 9.58 -2.85 -0.68
C ARG A 27 8.95 -3.88 0.27
N PRO A 28 9.18 -5.19 0.07
CA PRO A 28 8.73 -6.21 1.00
C PRO A 28 9.21 -5.94 2.42
N ALA A 29 8.46 -6.40 3.43
CA ALA A 29 8.84 -6.23 4.83
C ALA A 29 10.23 -6.82 5.18
N ASP A 30 10.67 -7.86 4.47
CA ASP A 30 12.00 -8.49 4.63
C ASP A 30 13.15 -7.70 3.97
N TYR A 31 12.87 -6.60 3.26
CA TYR A 31 13.90 -5.78 2.63
C TYR A 31 14.80 -5.12 3.71
N PRO A 32 16.13 -5.11 3.54
CA PRO A 32 17.07 -4.56 4.51
C PRO A 32 17.05 -3.03 4.50
N PHE A 33 15.99 -2.46 5.05
CA PHE A 33 15.81 -1.03 5.17
C PHE A 33 16.88 -0.39 6.05
N PRO A 34 17.46 0.75 5.65
CA PRO A 34 18.32 1.50 6.56
C PRO A 34 17.50 2.07 7.72
N PRO A 35 18.17 2.38 8.85
CA PRO A 35 17.51 2.86 10.06
C PRO A 35 16.68 4.12 9.78
N ALA A 36 15.37 4.02 9.95
CA ALA A 36 14.43 5.13 9.77
C ALA A 36 13.49 5.23 10.97
N ARG A 37 13.17 6.44 11.40
CA ARG A 37 12.19 6.67 12.48
C ARG A 37 10.78 6.57 11.91
N GLY A 38 10.15 5.41 12.11
CA GLY A 38 8.75 5.19 11.75
C GLY A 38 8.55 5.07 10.24
N ARG A 39 8.41 3.83 9.75
CA ARG A 39 8.01 3.56 8.36
C ARG A 39 6.52 3.30 8.33
N ARG A 40 5.83 3.92 7.39
CA ARG A 40 4.48 3.47 7.04
C ARG A 40 4.56 2.20 6.20
N GLY A 41 3.50 1.43 6.20
CA GLY A 41 3.37 0.26 5.35
C GLY A 41 1.92 0.09 4.91
N LEU A 42 1.71 -0.91 4.07
CA LEU A 42 0.41 -1.31 3.60
C LEU A 42 0.44 -2.79 3.23
N GLU A 43 -0.66 -3.49 3.48
CA GLU A 43 -0.81 -4.90 3.19
C GLU A 43 -2.00 -5.11 2.27
N PHE A 44 -1.79 -5.93 1.24
CA PHE A 44 -2.86 -6.40 0.36
C PHE A 44 -3.04 -7.89 0.54
N ALA A 45 -4.28 -8.32 0.74
CA ALA A 45 -4.66 -9.73 0.75
C ALA A 45 -5.49 -10.07 -0.51
N PRO A 46 -5.41 -11.30 -1.04
CA PRO A 46 -6.05 -11.70 -2.29
C PRO A 46 -7.59 -11.77 -2.19
N ASP A 47 -8.14 -11.73 -0.98
CA ASP A 47 -9.57 -11.72 -0.67
C ASP A 47 -10.20 -10.31 -0.78
N GLY A 48 -9.41 -9.28 -1.08
CA GLY A 48 -9.86 -7.88 -1.11
C GLY A 48 -9.62 -7.12 0.20
N THR A 49 -8.98 -7.74 1.20
CA THR A 49 -8.63 -7.06 2.45
C THR A 49 -7.40 -6.16 2.25
N PHE A 50 -7.48 -4.94 2.78
CA PHE A 50 -6.39 -3.97 2.81
C PHE A 50 -6.08 -3.58 4.25
N ILE A 51 -4.81 -3.43 4.60
CA ILE A 51 -4.40 -2.91 5.91
C ILE A 51 -3.45 -1.74 5.69
N ASP A 52 -3.81 -0.56 6.19
CA ASP A 52 -2.91 0.59 6.24
C ASP A 52 -2.13 0.56 7.55
N HIS A 53 -0.80 0.58 7.47
CA HIS A 53 0.09 0.69 8.62
C HIS A 53 0.64 2.12 8.69
N PRO A 54 -0.07 3.08 9.29
CA PRO A 54 0.44 4.44 9.42
C PRO A 54 1.68 4.46 10.31
N VAL A 55 2.51 5.51 10.18
CA VAL A 55 3.57 5.75 11.16
C VAL A 55 2.92 5.99 12.52
N GLY A 56 3.01 5.01 13.41
CA GLY A 56 2.39 5.05 14.73
C GLY A 56 2.82 6.29 15.51
N ARG A 57 1.85 7.05 16.02
CA ARG A 57 2.07 8.15 16.97
C ARG A 57 1.69 7.65 18.37
N GLY A 58 2.52 6.80 18.97
CA GLY A 58 2.19 6.12 20.23
C GLY A 58 0.99 5.15 20.10
N ASP A 59 0.28 4.87 21.21
CA ASP A 59 -0.84 3.91 21.46
C ASP A 59 -2.05 3.85 20.48
N ALA A 60 -1.98 4.40 19.27
CA ALA A 60 -3.01 4.20 18.25
C ALA A 60 -2.91 2.79 17.64
N PRO A 61 -4.01 2.19 17.14
CA PRO A 61 -3.96 0.90 16.46
C PRO A 61 -2.96 0.95 15.29
N ASP A 62 -1.92 0.10 15.37
CA ASP A 62 -0.83 -0.02 14.39
C ASP A 62 -1.29 -0.42 12.97
N ALA A 63 -2.56 -0.83 12.84
CA ALA A 63 -3.15 -1.34 11.62
C ALA A 63 -4.57 -0.79 11.45
N VAL A 64 -4.84 -0.15 10.32
CA VAL A 64 -6.16 0.36 9.95
C VAL A 64 -6.73 -0.53 8.85
N PRO A 65 -7.70 -1.40 9.17
CA PRO A 65 -8.30 -2.28 8.19
C PRO A 65 -9.17 -1.49 7.21
N GLY A 66 -9.12 -1.91 5.96
CA GLY A 66 -9.91 -1.41 4.85
C GLY A 66 -10.13 -2.51 3.81
N GLN A 67 -10.68 -2.12 2.68
CA GLN A 67 -10.94 -3.01 1.55
C GLN A 67 -10.36 -2.40 0.29
N TRP A 68 -9.75 -3.21 -0.55
CA TRP A 68 -9.34 -2.79 -1.88
C TRP A 68 -10.19 -3.48 -2.94
N ARG A 69 -10.44 -2.78 -4.03
CA ARG A 69 -11.10 -3.33 -5.22
C ARG A 69 -10.31 -2.92 -6.44
N LEU A 70 -10.14 -3.86 -7.36
CA LEU A 70 -9.58 -3.55 -8.65
C LEU A 70 -10.61 -2.78 -9.48
N ALA A 71 -10.24 -1.56 -9.89
CA ALA A 71 -10.95 -0.77 -10.87
C ALA A 71 -10.42 -1.10 -12.28
N GLU A 72 -10.06 -0.10 -13.09
CA GLU A 72 -9.50 -0.27 -14.44
C GLU A 72 -7.97 -0.11 -14.46
N ASP A 73 -7.29 -0.72 -15.43
CA ASP A 73 -5.86 -0.48 -15.74
C ASP A 73 -4.89 -0.47 -14.54
N ARG A 74 -5.06 -1.42 -13.60
CA ARG A 74 -4.26 -1.54 -12.36
C ARG A 74 -4.47 -0.42 -11.34
N ARG A 75 -5.61 0.26 -11.41
CA ARG A 75 -6.08 1.15 -10.35
C ARG A 75 -6.82 0.36 -9.29
N LEU A 76 -6.47 0.60 -8.04
CA LEU A 76 -7.14 0.08 -6.87
C LEU A 76 -7.93 1.21 -6.23
N ALA A 77 -9.21 0.96 -5.95
CA ALA A 77 -9.99 1.78 -5.05
C ALA A 77 -9.88 1.17 -3.65
N VAL A 78 -9.32 1.93 -2.72
CA VAL A 78 -9.23 1.55 -1.30
C VAL A 78 -10.32 2.29 -0.54
N SER A 79 -11.17 1.56 0.17
CA SER A 79 -12.19 2.10 1.05
C SER A 79 -11.97 1.66 2.48
N PHE A 80 -12.42 2.46 3.43
CA PHE A 80 -12.29 2.16 4.86
C PHE A 80 -13.68 2.12 5.51
N PRO A 81 -14.53 1.12 5.24
CA PRO A 81 -15.92 1.13 5.71
C PRO A 81 -16.07 1.16 7.23
N GLU A 82 -15.08 0.64 7.96
CA GLU A 82 -15.08 0.57 9.43
C GLU A 82 -14.39 1.77 10.09
N ASN A 83 -13.82 2.69 9.30
CA ASN A 83 -13.12 3.88 9.80
C ASN A 83 -13.66 5.14 9.09
N ASP A 84 -13.67 6.30 9.75
CA ASP A 84 -14.12 7.57 9.13
C ASP A 84 -13.07 8.15 8.13
N ARG A 85 -12.29 7.28 7.48
CA ARG A 85 -11.25 7.67 6.53
C ARG A 85 -11.83 7.75 5.12
N PRO A 86 -11.44 8.78 4.34
CA PRO A 86 -11.89 8.90 2.96
C PRO A 86 -11.32 7.77 2.10
N ASP A 87 -12.10 7.36 1.10
CA ASP A 87 -11.66 6.44 0.07
C ASP A 87 -10.46 7.04 -0.71
N ARG A 88 -9.57 6.17 -1.17
CA ARG A 88 -8.35 6.56 -1.88
C ARG A 88 -8.12 5.69 -3.12
N GLY A 89 -7.81 6.33 -4.24
CA GLY A 89 -7.31 5.67 -5.43
C GLY A 89 -5.80 5.44 -5.36
N LEU A 90 -5.36 4.23 -5.68
CA LEU A 90 -3.96 3.86 -5.87
C LEU A 90 -3.78 3.33 -7.27
N GLU A 91 -2.77 3.79 -8.00
CA GLU A 91 -2.44 3.26 -9.31
C GLU A 91 -1.12 2.50 -9.24
N ILE A 92 -1.15 1.21 -9.58
CA ILE A 92 0.06 0.39 -9.61
C ILE A 92 0.81 0.67 -10.90
N LEU A 93 1.93 1.37 -10.79
CA LEU A 93 2.85 1.62 -11.89
C LEU A 93 3.71 0.38 -12.13
N ARG A 94 4.20 -0.23 -11.04
CA ARG A 94 5.04 -1.42 -11.06
C ARG A 94 4.77 -2.28 -9.83
N CYS A 95 4.73 -3.59 -10.02
CA CYS A 95 4.67 -4.54 -8.92
C CYS A 95 5.37 -5.83 -9.34
N ASP A 96 6.43 -6.18 -8.62
CA ASP A 96 7.17 -7.44 -8.73
C ASP A 96 7.49 -7.98 -7.33
N GLU A 97 8.39 -8.94 -7.19
CA GLU A 97 8.70 -9.57 -5.90
C GLU A 97 9.47 -8.64 -4.95
N ASP A 98 10.15 -7.62 -5.48
CA ASP A 98 11.09 -6.75 -4.77
C ASP A 98 10.60 -5.31 -4.65
N VAL A 99 9.71 -4.86 -5.53
CA VAL A 99 9.23 -3.47 -5.53
C VAL A 99 7.75 -3.35 -5.90
N LEU A 100 7.07 -2.44 -5.20
CA LEU A 100 5.74 -1.95 -5.50
C LEU A 100 5.82 -0.42 -5.65
N GLU A 101 5.62 0.05 -6.87
CA GLU A 101 5.54 1.48 -7.17
C GLU A 101 4.08 1.85 -7.38
N ILE A 102 3.61 2.79 -6.57
CA ILE A 102 2.24 3.29 -6.66
C ILE A 102 2.21 4.80 -6.81
N ARG A 103 1.19 5.28 -7.49
CA ARG A 103 0.83 6.70 -7.54
C ARG A 103 -0.50 6.93 -6.85
N SER A 104 -0.62 8.04 -6.13
CA SER A 104 -1.93 8.49 -5.65
C SER A 104 -2.80 8.92 -6.83
N ALA A 105 -3.98 8.33 -6.94
CA ALA A 105 -4.98 8.69 -7.93
C ALA A 105 -6.26 9.12 -7.19
N PRO A 106 -7.15 9.89 -7.84
CA PRO A 106 -8.52 10.03 -7.35
C PRO A 106 -9.17 8.65 -7.23
N ALA A 107 -9.91 8.44 -6.13
CA ALA A 107 -10.73 7.25 -5.89
C ALA A 107 -11.89 7.15 -6.90
#